data_AF-A0A954LKQ0-F1
#
_entry.id   AF-A0A954LKQ0-F1
#
_cell.length_a   1.000
_cell.length_b   1.000
_cell.length_c   1.000
_cell.angle_alpha   90.00
_cell.angle_beta   90.00
_cell.angle_gamma   90.00
#
_symmetry.space_group_name_H-M   'P 1'
#
loop_
_entity.id
_entity.type
_entity.pdbx_description
1 polymer ?
#
loop_
_entity_poly.entity_id
_entity_poly.type
_entity_poly.pdbx_seq_one_letter_code
_entity_poly.pdbx_strand_id
1 'polypeptide(L)'
;KPGEYLTDRLADETIAFLQREKSQPMFVCLWTYNPHYPFEAPEDLVEHFQGKKGPGLKNPIYGGQIEATDRAVGRVLDELDRLGLADDTLVIFTSDNGGWSGATDNRPLRAGKGFLYEGGLRVPLIIRWPRVTKAGSVLETPTVSMDLSATILDAAGVSLKDGESLDGKSLRPLLMGKAFQQDALFFHYPHFAFHKANRPGSAIRQGKYKLILRHDDQSVELFDLEQDLGETQNLANDRPELAQQLKGRIEKWLKDTEAGLPTPRQQISN
;
A
#
# COMPACT_ATOMS: atom_id res chain seq x y z
N LYS A 1 -24.27 -11.15 -14.59
CA LYS A 1 -25.61 -11.04 -15.25
C LYS A 1 -25.91 -9.56 -15.55
N PRO A 2 -26.88 -9.19 -16.41
CA PRO A 2 -27.27 -7.77 -16.54
C PRO A 2 -27.57 -7.17 -15.15
N GLY A 3 -26.98 -6.01 -14.84
CA GLY A 3 -27.13 -5.34 -13.53
C GLY A 3 -26.28 -5.90 -12.38
N GLU A 4 -25.41 -6.87 -12.65
CA GLU A 4 -24.48 -7.41 -11.64
C GLU A 4 -23.32 -6.45 -11.36
N TYR A 5 -22.99 -6.25 -10.09
CA TYR A 5 -21.88 -5.40 -9.69
C TYR A 5 -20.57 -6.20 -9.66
N LEU A 6 -19.51 -5.65 -10.26
CA LEU A 6 -18.25 -6.39 -10.48
C LEU A 6 -17.61 -6.85 -9.17
N THR A 7 -17.65 -6.03 -8.11
CA THR A 7 -17.07 -6.39 -6.82
C THR A 7 -17.76 -7.60 -6.19
N ASP A 8 -19.09 -7.71 -6.33
CA ASP A 8 -19.85 -8.86 -5.85
C ASP A 8 -19.55 -10.11 -6.67
N ARG A 9 -19.41 -9.96 -7.99
CA ARG A 9 -19.03 -11.05 -8.88
C ARG A 9 -17.64 -11.60 -8.56
N LEU A 10 -16.67 -10.76 -8.22
CA LEU A 10 -15.35 -11.22 -7.81
C LEU A 10 -15.40 -12.05 -6.52
N ALA A 11 -16.27 -11.70 -5.56
CA ALA A 11 -16.51 -12.52 -4.38
C ALA A 11 -17.17 -13.86 -4.74
N ASP A 12 -18.16 -13.86 -5.64
CA ASP A 12 -18.81 -15.09 -6.12
C ASP A 12 -17.81 -16.07 -6.73
N GLU A 13 -16.95 -15.59 -7.63
CA GLU A 13 -15.93 -16.42 -8.29
C GLU A 13 -14.87 -16.93 -7.30
N THR A 14 -14.49 -16.09 -6.32
CA THR A 14 -13.56 -16.48 -5.26
C THR A 14 -14.17 -17.57 -4.38
N ILE A 15 -15.43 -17.42 -3.96
CA ILE A 15 -16.18 -18.42 -3.19
C ILE A 15 -16.30 -19.73 -3.98
N ALA A 16 -16.66 -19.66 -5.27
CA ALA A 16 -16.76 -20.84 -6.12
C ALA A 16 -15.41 -21.56 -6.29
N PHE A 17 -14.31 -20.82 -6.38
CA PHE A 17 -12.95 -21.37 -6.37
C PHE A 17 -12.65 -22.09 -5.05
N LEU A 18 -12.87 -21.43 -3.91
CA LEU A 18 -12.64 -22.02 -2.58
C LEU A 18 -13.42 -23.32 -2.40
N GLN A 19 -14.69 -23.35 -2.81
CA GLN A 19 -15.54 -24.54 -2.71
C GLN A 19 -15.02 -25.72 -3.54
N ARG A 20 -14.50 -25.44 -4.74
CA ARG A 20 -13.97 -26.44 -5.67
C ARG A 20 -12.62 -26.99 -5.22
N GLU A 21 -11.75 -26.12 -4.71
CA GLU A 21 -10.34 -26.43 -4.44
C GLU A 21 -10.03 -26.71 -2.96
N LYS A 22 -11.03 -26.69 -2.06
CA LYS A 22 -10.88 -26.87 -0.60
C LYS A 22 -10.10 -28.09 -0.11
N SER A 23 -9.83 -29.09 -0.97
CA SER A 23 -9.05 -30.28 -0.61
C SER A 23 -7.53 -30.10 -0.73
N GLN A 24 -7.06 -28.95 -1.20
CA GLN A 24 -5.63 -28.66 -1.37
C GLN A 24 -5.29 -27.23 -0.89
N PRO A 25 -4.02 -26.95 -0.56
CA PRO A 25 -3.57 -25.58 -0.28
C PRO A 25 -3.81 -24.68 -1.49
N MET A 26 -4.23 -23.45 -1.22
CA MET A 26 -4.60 -22.46 -2.25
C MET A 26 -3.84 -21.15 -2.06
N PHE A 27 -3.60 -20.46 -3.16
CA PHE A 27 -3.19 -19.06 -3.17
C PHE A 27 -4.22 -18.25 -3.96
N VAL A 28 -4.81 -17.24 -3.32
CA VAL A 28 -5.89 -16.44 -3.88
C VAL A 28 -5.54 -14.97 -3.81
N CYS A 29 -5.53 -14.31 -4.97
CA CYS A 29 -5.48 -12.86 -5.09
C CYS A 29 -6.87 -12.34 -5.45
N LEU A 30 -7.60 -11.82 -4.46
CA LEU A 30 -8.84 -11.08 -4.70
C LEU A 30 -8.51 -9.59 -4.86
N TRP A 31 -8.23 -9.18 -6.10
CA TRP A 31 -7.98 -7.78 -6.44
C TRP A 31 -9.27 -7.10 -6.87
N THR A 32 -9.89 -6.37 -5.95
CA THR A 32 -11.07 -5.57 -6.28
C THR A 32 -10.68 -4.42 -7.20
N TYR A 33 -11.53 -4.13 -8.20
CA TYR A 33 -11.38 -2.91 -9.01
C TYR A 33 -11.77 -1.66 -8.20
N ASN A 34 -12.68 -1.81 -7.23
CA ASN A 34 -12.96 -0.76 -6.27
C ASN A 34 -11.70 -0.41 -5.45
N PRO A 35 -11.51 0.87 -5.09
CA PRO A 35 -12.36 2.02 -5.40
C PRO A 35 -11.81 2.85 -6.58
N HIS A 36 -11.26 2.21 -7.62
CA HIS A 36 -10.72 2.93 -8.77
C HIS A 36 -11.82 3.64 -9.56
N TYR A 37 -11.45 4.73 -10.25
CA TYR A 37 -12.32 5.43 -11.20
C TYR A 37 -12.57 4.58 -12.47
N PRO A 38 -13.74 4.66 -13.14
CA PRO A 38 -14.92 5.47 -12.84
C PRO A 38 -15.63 5.05 -11.56
N PHE A 39 -16.17 6.04 -10.83
CA PHE A 39 -16.87 5.75 -9.58
C PHE A 39 -18.30 5.30 -9.86
N GLU A 40 -18.55 4.03 -9.53
CA GLU A 40 -19.84 3.37 -9.69
C GLU A 40 -20.06 2.48 -8.47
N ALA A 41 -21.25 2.55 -7.88
CA ALA A 41 -21.66 1.73 -6.75
C ALA A 41 -23.16 1.39 -6.87
N PRO A 42 -23.62 0.27 -6.28
CA PRO A 42 -25.03 -0.06 -6.15
C PRO A 42 -25.86 1.09 -5.56
N GLU A 43 -27.08 1.28 -6.06
CA GLU A 43 -27.93 2.43 -5.70
C GLU A 43 -28.23 2.49 -4.21
N ASP A 44 -28.52 1.35 -3.58
CA ASP A 44 -28.77 1.24 -2.13
C ASP A 44 -27.57 1.73 -1.30
N LEU A 45 -26.35 1.44 -1.77
CA LEU A 45 -25.12 1.88 -1.13
C LEU A 45 -24.87 3.37 -1.33
N VAL A 46 -25.14 3.90 -2.53
CA VAL A 46 -25.04 5.35 -2.76
C VAL A 46 -26.03 6.09 -1.86
N GLU A 47 -27.27 5.64 -1.79
CA GLU A 47 -28.30 6.20 -0.90
C GLU A 47 -27.88 6.14 0.57
N HIS A 48 -27.27 5.04 1.00
CA HIS A 48 -26.76 4.89 2.37
C HIS A 48 -25.74 5.97 2.76
N PHE A 49 -24.91 6.44 1.82
CA PHE A 49 -23.94 7.50 2.07
C PHE A 49 -24.42 8.91 1.69
N GLN A 50 -25.58 9.03 1.03
CA GLN A 50 -26.13 10.31 0.61
C GLN A 50 -26.32 11.23 1.82
N GLY A 51 -25.77 12.45 1.74
CA GLY A 51 -25.88 13.45 2.80
C GLY A 51 -25.05 13.18 4.07
N LYS A 52 -24.40 12.00 4.20
CA LYS A 52 -23.47 11.74 5.29
C LYS A 52 -22.24 12.64 5.17
N LYS A 53 -21.74 13.09 6.33
CA LYS A 53 -20.56 13.94 6.45
C LYS A 53 -19.62 13.32 7.48
N GLY A 54 -18.33 13.38 7.22
CA GLY A 54 -17.29 12.90 8.13
C GLY A 54 -15.92 12.93 7.48
N PRO A 55 -14.84 12.73 8.25
CA PRO A 55 -13.51 12.52 7.68
C PRO A 55 -13.55 11.39 6.64
N GLY A 56 -12.98 11.59 5.45
CA GLY A 56 -12.99 10.58 4.38
C GLY A 56 -14.25 10.53 3.52
N LEU A 57 -15.41 10.97 4.01
CA LEU A 57 -16.69 10.90 3.29
C LEU A 57 -16.92 12.15 2.44
N LYS A 58 -16.26 12.21 1.27
CA LYS A 58 -16.40 13.31 0.30
C LYS A 58 -17.34 12.99 -0.86
N ASN A 59 -17.51 11.71 -1.17
CA ASN A 59 -18.30 11.25 -2.30
C ASN A 59 -19.14 10.03 -1.85
N PRO A 60 -20.48 10.10 -1.88
CA PRO A 60 -21.33 8.98 -1.47
C PRO A 60 -21.11 7.73 -2.34
N ILE A 61 -20.79 7.90 -3.63
CA ILE A 61 -20.45 6.78 -4.52
C ILE A 61 -19.16 6.09 -4.06
N TYR A 62 -18.16 6.87 -3.66
CA TYR A 62 -16.91 6.33 -3.12
C TYR A 62 -17.16 5.57 -1.80
N GLY A 63 -18.00 6.11 -0.91
CA GLY A 63 -18.45 5.41 0.29
C GLY A 63 -19.11 4.07 -0.05
N GLY A 64 -20.00 4.05 -1.04
CA GLY A 64 -20.63 2.84 -1.53
C GLY A 64 -19.64 1.83 -2.11
N GLN A 65 -18.60 2.26 -2.83
CA GLN A 65 -17.55 1.36 -3.31
C GLN A 65 -16.78 0.69 -2.18
N ILE A 66 -16.46 1.45 -1.12
CA ILE A 66 -15.77 0.93 0.07
C ILE A 66 -16.66 -0.07 0.81
N GLU A 67 -17.94 0.24 1.04
CA GLU A 67 -18.86 -0.69 1.69
C GLU A 67 -19.11 -1.94 0.84
N ALA A 68 -19.19 -1.81 -0.49
CA ALA A 68 -19.31 -2.97 -1.36
C ALA A 68 -18.07 -3.90 -1.27
N THR A 69 -16.87 -3.31 -1.19
CA THR A 69 -15.63 -4.08 -0.96
C THR A 69 -15.66 -4.76 0.41
N ASP A 70 -16.09 -4.07 1.47
CA ASP A 70 -16.22 -4.63 2.81
C ASP A 70 -17.19 -5.83 2.83
N ARG A 71 -18.38 -5.67 2.25
CA ARG A 71 -19.37 -6.75 2.08
C ARG A 71 -18.79 -7.93 1.30
N ALA A 72 -18.12 -7.69 0.17
CA ALA A 72 -17.51 -8.73 -0.64
C ALA A 72 -16.42 -9.51 0.10
N VAL A 73 -15.55 -8.83 0.85
CA VAL A 73 -14.54 -9.45 1.71
C VAL A 73 -15.21 -10.28 2.81
N GLY A 74 -16.22 -9.73 3.49
CA GLY A 74 -16.97 -10.43 4.54
C GLY A 74 -17.53 -11.76 4.03
N ARG A 75 -18.18 -11.76 2.86
CA ARG A 75 -18.71 -13.00 2.23
C ARG A 75 -17.65 -14.06 1.98
N VAL A 76 -16.44 -13.67 1.56
CA VAL A 76 -15.32 -14.61 1.34
C VAL A 76 -14.80 -15.14 2.67
N LEU A 77 -14.70 -14.31 3.71
CA LEU A 77 -14.28 -14.72 5.04
C LEU A 77 -15.28 -15.68 5.68
N ASP A 78 -16.58 -15.40 5.58
CA ASP A 78 -17.66 -16.27 6.05
C ASP A 78 -17.61 -17.64 5.36
N GLU A 79 -17.26 -17.66 4.06
CA GLU A 79 -17.10 -18.92 3.34
C GLU A 79 -15.88 -19.71 3.81
N LEU A 80 -14.76 -19.06 4.14
CA LEU A 80 -13.62 -19.74 4.77
C LEU A 80 -14.03 -20.39 6.10
N ASP A 81 -14.84 -19.70 6.91
CA ASP A 81 -15.36 -20.25 8.16
C ASP A 81 -16.30 -21.45 7.90
N ARG A 82 -17.23 -21.32 6.94
CA ARG A 82 -18.17 -22.39 6.57
C ARG A 82 -17.48 -23.65 6.04
N LEU A 83 -16.37 -23.47 5.30
CA LEU A 83 -15.57 -24.56 4.78
C LEU A 83 -14.60 -25.15 5.82
N GLY A 84 -14.49 -24.55 7.02
CA GLY A 84 -13.56 -24.98 8.07
C GLY A 84 -12.09 -24.69 7.74
N LEU A 85 -11.82 -23.71 6.87
CA LEU A 85 -10.47 -23.36 6.40
C LEU A 85 -9.84 -22.21 7.19
N ALA A 86 -10.62 -21.50 8.00
CA ALA A 86 -10.20 -20.26 8.63
C ALA A 86 -8.97 -20.37 9.54
N ASP A 87 -8.85 -21.46 10.31
CA ASP A 87 -7.73 -21.70 11.24
C ASP A 87 -6.40 -22.08 10.55
N ASP A 88 -6.44 -22.33 9.24
CA ASP A 88 -5.27 -22.65 8.43
C ASP A 88 -5.09 -21.68 7.25
N THR A 89 -5.74 -20.52 7.29
CA THR A 89 -5.64 -19.51 6.23
C THR A 89 -4.93 -18.24 6.72
N LEU A 90 -3.85 -17.86 6.03
CA LEU A 90 -3.28 -16.51 6.10
C LEU A 90 -4.14 -15.56 5.27
N VAL A 91 -4.74 -14.56 5.91
CA VAL A 91 -5.50 -13.49 5.25
C VAL A 91 -4.72 -12.18 5.35
N ILE A 92 -4.52 -11.52 4.21
CA ILE A 92 -3.88 -10.21 4.10
C ILE A 92 -4.85 -9.27 3.39
N PHE A 93 -5.19 -8.16 4.03
CA PHE A 93 -5.93 -7.06 3.41
C PHE A 93 -5.01 -5.85 3.30
N THR A 94 -4.87 -5.30 2.08
CA THR A 94 -4.01 -4.14 1.81
C THR A 94 -4.51 -3.34 0.61
N SER A 95 -3.82 -2.26 0.27
CA SER A 95 -4.01 -1.47 -0.94
C SER A 95 -2.70 -1.31 -1.71
N ASP A 96 -2.76 -0.95 -2.99
CA ASP A 96 -1.61 -0.80 -3.88
C ASP A 96 -0.89 0.56 -3.71
N ASN A 97 -1.64 1.60 -3.38
CA ASN A 97 -1.16 2.96 -3.18
C ASN A 97 -2.15 3.79 -2.35
N GLY A 98 -1.74 4.98 -1.90
CA GLY A 98 -2.63 5.90 -1.21
C GLY A 98 -3.82 6.40 -2.04
N GLY A 99 -4.85 6.92 -1.38
CA GLY A 99 -6.11 7.31 -2.01
C GLY A 99 -5.97 8.45 -3.02
N TRP A 100 -6.84 8.46 -4.04
CA TRP A 100 -6.84 9.50 -5.07
C TRP A 100 -7.41 10.83 -4.53
N SER A 101 -6.52 11.83 -4.39
CA SER A 101 -6.90 13.16 -3.90
C SER A 101 -8.01 13.76 -4.76
N GLY A 102 -9.13 14.10 -4.13
CA GLY A 102 -10.35 14.60 -4.79
C GLY A 102 -11.58 13.76 -4.40
N ALA A 103 -11.41 12.44 -4.39
CA ALA A 103 -12.43 11.51 -3.89
C ALA A 103 -12.18 11.10 -2.44
N THR A 104 -10.91 11.03 -2.04
CA THR A 104 -10.51 10.61 -0.70
C THR A 104 -10.08 11.78 0.18
N ASP A 105 -10.02 11.51 1.48
CA ASP A 105 -9.39 12.36 2.47
C ASP A 105 -8.30 11.57 3.19
N ASN A 106 -7.05 11.84 2.85
CA ASN A 106 -5.91 11.14 3.44
C ASN A 106 -5.39 11.87 4.69
N ARG A 107 -6.05 12.94 5.16
CA ARG A 107 -5.58 13.73 6.31
C ARG A 107 -5.40 12.84 7.56
N PRO A 108 -4.35 13.08 8.37
CA PRO A 108 -3.41 14.21 8.27
C PRO A 108 -2.30 14.02 7.23
N LEU A 109 -2.26 12.91 6.50
CA LEU A 109 -1.21 12.61 5.52
C LEU A 109 -1.26 13.57 4.33
N ARG A 110 -0.09 13.98 3.85
CA ARG A 110 0.03 14.91 2.73
C ARG A 110 -0.21 14.22 1.38
N ALA A 111 -1.01 14.87 0.54
CA ALA A 111 -1.33 14.44 -0.82
C ALA A 111 -2.01 13.06 -0.93
N GLY A 112 -1.75 12.31 -2.00
CA GLY A 112 -2.46 11.09 -2.38
C GLY A 112 -1.77 10.32 -3.49
N LYS A 113 -2.51 9.43 -4.17
CA LYS A 113 -2.04 8.66 -5.34
C LYS A 113 -1.17 9.51 -6.28
N GLY A 114 0.01 8.98 -6.62
CA GLY A 114 0.98 9.62 -7.53
C GLY A 114 2.03 10.50 -6.87
N PHE A 115 1.99 10.70 -5.54
CA PHE A 115 2.98 11.47 -4.79
C PHE A 115 3.83 10.59 -3.87
N LEU A 116 5.09 11.00 -3.65
CA LEU A 116 6.01 10.39 -2.68
C LEU A 116 5.77 10.82 -1.22
N TYR A 117 4.75 11.64 -0.97
CA TYR A 117 4.31 12.02 0.36
C TYR A 117 3.53 10.88 1.04
N GLU A 118 3.38 10.90 2.36
CA GLU A 118 2.76 9.83 3.15
C GLU A 118 1.34 9.49 2.66
N GLY A 119 0.57 10.47 2.16
CA GLY A 119 -0.77 10.22 1.64
C GLY A 119 -0.79 9.43 0.34
N GLY A 120 0.32 9.36 -0.40
CA GLY A 120 0.48 8.55 -1.60
C GLY A 120 1.14 7.19 -1.36
N LEU A 121 1.96 7.07 -0.32
CA LEU A 121 2.72 5.85 -0.01
C LEU A 121 2.07 4.97 1.05
N ARG A 122 1.41 5.55 2.06
CA ARG A 122 0.86 4.81 3.19
C ARG A 122 -0.47 4.16 2.80
N VAL A 123 -0.58 2.86 3.08
CA VAL A 123 -1.76 2.03 2.77
C VAL A 123 -2.25 1.33 4.04
N PRO A 124 -3.54 0.95 4.12
CA PRO A 124 -4.00 0.04 5.18
C PRO A 124 -3.31 -1.32 5.01
N LEU A 125 -2.97 -1.97 6.13
CA LEU A 125 -2.48 -3.35 6.15
C LEU A 125 -3.07 -4.06 7.36
N ILE A 126 -3.85 -5.12 7.11
CA ILE A 126 -4.39 -6.00 8.13
C ILE A 126 -3.95 -7.42 7.79
N ILE A 127 -3.37 -8.12 8.76
CA ILE A 127 -2.92 -9.50 8.60
C ILE A 127 -3.56 -10.36 9.69
N ARG A 128 -4.31 -11.39 9.29
CA ARG A 128 -4.82 -12.46 10.16
C ARG A 128 -4.08 -13.73 9.80
N TRP A 129 -3.25 -14.21 10.71
CA TRP A 129 -2.51 -15.46 10.52
C TRP A 129 -2.63 -16.31 11.80
N PRO A 130 -3.56 -17.29 11.81
CA PRO A 130 -3.78 -18.14 12.98
C PRO A 130 -2.48 -18.75 13.49
N ARG A 131 -2.32 -18.80 14.82
CA ARG A 131 -1.11 -19.27 15.53
C ARG A 131 0.15 -18.40 15.36
N VAL A 132 0.12 -17.36 14.53
CA VAL A 132 1.24 -16.43 14.32
C VAL A 132 0.91 -15.03 14.85
N THR A 133 -0.22 -14.45 14.45
CA THR A 133 -0.64 -13.10 14.88
C THR A 133 -1.34 -13.11 16.23
N LYS A 134 -1.18 -12.04 17.02
CA LYS A 134 -2.04 -11.75 18.17
C LYS A 134 -3.28 -10.97 17.72
N ALA A 135 -4.48 -11.48 18.00
CA ALA A 135 -5.72 -10.80 17.64
C ALA A 135 -5.82 -9.41 18.30
N GLY A 136 -6.30 -8.42 17.54
CA GLY A 136 -6.50 -7.05 18.02
C GLY A 136 -5.22 -6.26 18.31
N SER A 137 -4.03 -6.77 17.96
CA SER A 137 -2.78 -6.02 18.13
C SER A 137 -2.58 -4.99 17.02
N VAL A 138 -1.96 -3.87 17.36
CA VAL A 138 -1.45 -2.87 16.40
C VAL A 138 0.07 -2.88 16.47
N LEU A 139 0.72 -2.92 15.30
CA LEU A 139 2.18 -2.88 15.16
C LEU A 139 2.54 -1.61 14.38
N GLU A 140 3.41 -0.78 14.94
CA GLU A 140 3.77 0.52 14.36
C GLU A 140 5.05 0.47 13.50
N THR A 141 5.75 -0.67 13.52
CA THR A 141 6.95 -0.90 12.72
C THR A 141 6.64 -0.72 11.23
N PRO A 142 7.33 0.16 10.51
CA PRO A 142 7.11 0.36 9.08
C PRO A 142 7.43 -0.90 8.27
N THR A 143 6.55 -1.24 7.34
CA THR A 143 6.70 -2.34 6.38
C THR A 143 6.46 -1.82 4.96
N VAL A 144 6.82 -2.59 3.93
CA VAL A 144 6.59 -2.27 2.51
C VAL A 144 5.99 -3.46 1.78
N SER A 145 5.28 -3.24 0.68
CA SER A 145 4.51 -4.28 -0.03
C SER A 145 5.33 -5.52 -0.41
N MET A 146 6.63 -5.38 -0.66
CA MET A 146 7.53 -6.51 -0.98
C MET A 146 7.71 -7.47 0.20
N ASP A 147 7.53 -7.00 1.44
CA ASP A 147 7.53 -7.85 2.64
C ASP A 147 6.38 -8.87 2.61
N LEU A 148 5.28 -8.55 1.94
CA LEU A 148 4.13 -9.46 1.80
C LEU A 148 4.51 -10.67 0.95
N SER A 149 5.26 -10.49 -0.14
CA SER A 149 5.76 -11.60 -0.96
C SER A 149 6.63 -12.55 -0.14
N ALA A 150 7.58 -12.02 0.63
CA ALA A 150 8.43 -12.83 1.51
C ALA A 150 7.62 -13.53 2.61
N THR A 151 6.61 -12.87 3.16
CA THR A 151 5.72 -13.43 4.18
C THR A 151 4.85 -14.56 3.62
N ILE A 152 4.34 -14.42 2.39
CA ILE A 152 3.54 -15.45 1.72
C ILE A 152 4.38 -16.70 1.43
N LEU A 153 5.61 -16.53 0.94
CA LEU A 153 6.51 -17.68 0.70
C LEU A 153 6.88 -18.40 2.01
N ASP A 154 7.17 -17.65 3.08
CA ASP A 154 7.37 -18.21 4.42
C ASP A 154 6.12 -18.97 4.90
N ALA A 155 4.93 -18.41 4.72
CA ALA A 155 3.68 -19.07 5.08
C ALA A 155 3.44 -20.38 4.31
N ALA A 156 3.83 -20.41 3.03
CA ALA A 156 3.73 -21.58 2.18
C ALA A 156 4.87 -22.60 2.41
N GLY A 157 5.85 -22.31 3.26
CA GLY A 157 7.03 -23.17 3.47
C GLY A 157 7.94 -23.26 2.25
N VAL A 158 7.92 -22.25 1.38
CA VAL A 158 8.73 -22.19 0.15
C VAL A 158 10.07 -21.53 0.46
N SER A 159 11.15 -22.27 0.22
CA SER A 159 12.52 -21.73 0.27
C SER A 159 12.93 -21.17 -1.09
N LEU A 160 13.70 -20.08 -1.07
CA LEU A 160 14.36 -19.56 -2.26
C LEU A 160 15.43 -20.54 -2.74
N LYS A 161 15.63 -20.61 -4.05
CA LYS A 161 16.72 -21.37 -4.66
C LYS A 161 18.03 -20.58 -4.59
N ASP A 162 19.14 -21.27 -4.83
CA ASP A 162 20.46 -20.64 -4.91
C ASP A 162 20.46 -19.51 -5.95
N GLY A 163 20.90 -18.33 -5.53
CA GLY A 163 20.95 -17.12 -6.37
C GLY A 163 19.65 -16.31 -6.42
N GLU A 164 18.54 -16.81 -5.89
CA GLU A 164 17.32 -16.02 -5.70
C GLU A 164 17.43 -15.17 -4.44
N SER A 165 16.91 -13.95 -4.51
CA SER A 165 16.81 -13.06 -3.35
C SER A 165 15.52 -12.24 -3.42
N LEU A 166 15.08 -11.73 -2.27
CA LEU A 166 13.94 -10.84 -2.15
C LEU A 166 14.42 -9.55 -1.49
N ASP A 167 13.90 -8.42 -1.96
CA ASP A 167 14.10 -7.14 -1.29
C ASP A 167 13.30 -7.06 0.03
N GLY A 168 12.12 -7.68 0.03
CA GLY A 168 11.24 -7.75 1.20
C GLY A 168 11.65 -8.83 2.19
N LYS A 169 11.20 -8.67 3.43
CA LYS A 169 11.47 -9.61 4.54
C LYS A 169 10.17 -10.22 5.04
N SER A 170 10.21 -11.49 5.46
CA SER A 170 9.04 -12.09 6.09
C SER A 170 8.67 -11.32 7.36
N LEU A 171 7.40 -10.95 7.47
CA LEU A 171 6.83 -10.27 8.63
C LEU A 171 6.54 -11.24 9.78
N ARG A 172 6.71 -12.57 9.61
CA ARG A 172 6.41 -13.55 10.67
C ARG A 172 7.04 -13.19 12.03
N PRO A 173 8.33 -12.79 12.15
CA PRO A 173 8.89 -12.38 13.44
C PRO A 173 8.16 -11.18 14.04
N LEU A 174 7.87 -10.16 13.23
CA LEU A 174 7.15 -8.96 13.65
C LEU A 174 5.73 -9.32 14.15
N LEU A 175 5.01 -10.16 13.41
CA LEU A 175 3.65 -10.60 13.74
C LEU A 175 3.59 -11.44 15.02
N MET A 176 4.68 -12.13 15.38
CA MET A 176 4.84 -12.85 16.64
C MET A 176 5.33 -11.97 17.80
N GLY A 177 5.48 -10.66 17.59
CA GLY A 177 6.01 -9.72 18.59
C GLY A 177 7.50 -9.87 18.86
N LYS A 178 8.26 -10.46 17.92
CA LYS A 178 9.73 -10.57 18.01
C LYS A 178 10.40 -9.40 17.29
N ALA A 179 11.70 -9.25 17.53
CA ALA A 179 12.51 -8.24 16.85
C ALA A 179 12.43 -8.41 15.33
N PHE A 180 12.18 -7.29 14.64
CA PHE A 180 12.16 -7.19 13.19
C PHE A 180 12.96 -5.96 12.79
N GLN A 181 14.02 -6.16 11.99
CA GLN A 181 14.93 -5.10 11.62
C GLN A 181 14.63 -4.61 10.20
N GLN A 182 14.02 -3.43 10.13
CA GLN A 182 13.90 -2.65 8.91
C GLN A 182 14.86 -1.47 8.99
N ASP A 183 15.94 -1.50 8.24
CA ASP A 183 16.93 -0.40 8.23
C ASP A 183 16.34 0.83 7.54
N ALA A 184 15.88 0.68 6.30
CA ALA A 184 15.20 1.73 5.56
C ALA A 184 14.16 1.18 4.58
N LEU A 185 13.23 2.04 4.19
CA LEU A 185 12.31 1.83 3.07
C LEU A 185 12.69 2.78 1.94
N PHE A 186 12.72 2.28 0.71
CA PHE A 186 13.05 3.06 -0.47
C PHE A 186 11.89 3.08 -1.45
N PHE A 187 11.69 4.23 -2.10
CA PHE A 187 10.68 4.44 -3.13
C PHE A 187 11.33 5.15 -4.30
N HIS A 188 11.05 4.71 -5.51
CA HIS A 188 11.51 5.36 -6.72
C HIS A 188 10.35 5.55 -7.68
N TYR A 189 10.09 6.80 -8.06
CA TYR A 189 9.06 7.14 -9.02
C TYR A 189 9.59 8.18 -10.01
N PRO A 190 10.34 7.74 -11.06
CA PRO A 190 10.97 8.62 -12.04
C PRO A 190 9.98 9.12 -13.11
N HIS A 191 8.71 9.30 -12.73
CA HIS A 191 7.62 9.56 -13.67
C HIS A 191 6.75 10.75 -13.25
N PHE A 192 6.22 11.45 -14.24
CA PHE A 192 5.06 12.31 -14.08
C PHE A 192 3.79 11.47 -14.22
N ALA A 193 2.85 11.66 -13.31
CA ALA A 193 1.52 11.09 -13.36
C ALA A 193 0.61 12.05 -14.14
N PHE A 194 0.07 11.60 -15.28
CA PHE A 194 -0.77 12.43 -16.15
C PHE A 194 -1.99 13.09 -15.46
N HIS A 195 -2.43 12.55 -14.32
CA HIS A 195 -3.61 12.99 -13.58
C HIS A 195 -3.28 13.84 -12.34
N LYS A 196 -2.01 14.20 -12.11
CA LYS A 196 -1.56 15.00 -10.96
C LYS A 196 -0.38 15.90 -11.32
N ALA A 197 -0.18 16.97 -10.54
CA ALA A 197 1.03 17.77 -10.55
C ALA A 197 2.11 17.15 -9.63
N ASN A 198 2.39 15.86 -9.80
CA ASN A 198 3.49 15.22 -9.08
C ASN A 198 4.83 15.57 -9.73
N ARG A 199 5.93 15.26 -9.04
CA ARG A 199 7.29 15.48 -9.52
C ARG A 199 8.06 14.16 -9.44
N PRO A 200 8.85 13.80 -10.46
CA PRO A 200 9.67 12.60 -10.43
C PRO A 200 10.67 12.68 -9.28
N GLY A 201 10.88 11.57 -8.59
CA GLY A 201 11.74 11.57 -7.43
C GLY A 201 12.01 10.19 -6.86
N SER A 202 12.78 10.18 -5.79
CA SER A 202 13.01 9.02 -4.93
C SER A 202 12.80 9.42 -3.48
N ALA A 203 12.44 8.48 -2.63
CA ALA A 203 12.33 8.71 -1.20
C ALA A 203 13.00 7.59 -0.39
N ILE A 204 13.51 7.94 0.78
CA ILE A 204 13.98 7.00 1.80
C ILE A 204 13.27 7.32 3.11
N ARG A 205 12.78 6.29 3.82
CA ARG A 205 12.40 6.39 5.23
C ARG A 205 13.38 5.56 6.06
N GLN A 206 14.08 6.20 6.98
CA GLN A 206 14.97 5.54 7.95
C GLN A 206 14.54 5.94 9.37
N GLY A 207 14.02 4.97 10.13
CA GLY A 207 13.37 5.24 11.41
C GLY A 207 12.24 6.25 11.26
N LYS A 208 12.32 7.35 12.02
CA LYS A 208 11.35 8.45 11.98
C LYS A 208 11.57 9.45 10.85
N TYR A 209 12.76 9.49 10.27
CA TYR A 209 13.08 10.48 9.24
C TYR A 209 12.73 9.96 7.85
N LYS A 210 12.21 10.86 7.03
CA LYS A 210 11.95 10.61 5.62
C LYS A 210 12.57 11.72 4.78
N LEU A 211 13.33 11.34 3.75
CA LEU A 211 13.85 12.26 2.76
C LEU A 211 13.23 11.97 1.39
N ILE A 212 12.86 13.03 0.67
CA ILE A 212 12.44 13.00 -0.74
C ILE A 212 13.48 13.77 -1.55
N LEU A 213 14.05 13.12 -2.57
CA LEU A 213 14.91 13.72 -3.59
C LEU A 213 14.11 13.91 -4.87
N ARG A 214 14.09 15.13 -5.40
CA ARG A 214 13.41 15.49 -6.64
C ARG A 214 14.37 15.44 -7.82
N HIS A 215 14.01 14.72 -8.87
CA HIS A 215 14.91 14.51 -10.01
C HIS A 215 14.86 15.63 -11.05
N ASP A 216 13.81 16.45 -11.03
CA ASP A 216 13.62 17.58 -11.94
C ASP A 216 14.48 18.81 -11.59
N ASP A 217 14.75 19.08 -10.31
CA ASP A 217 15.60 20.21 -9.86
C ASP A 217 16.65 19.85 -8.80
N GLN A 218 16.78 18.57 -8.43
CA GLN A 218 17.69 18.07 -7.39
C GLN A 218 17.40 18.59 -5.97
N SER A 219 16.23 19.19 -5.73
CA SER A 219 15.81 19.62 -4.40
C SER A 219 15.59 18.43 -3.46
N VAL A 220 15.82 18.68 -2.17
CA VAL A 220 15.61 17.70 -1.09
C VAL A 220 14.60 18.24 -0.07
N GLU A 221 13.70 17.35 0.36
CA GLU A 221 12.77 17.59 1.45
C GLU A 221 13.03 16.55 2.55
N LEU A 222 13.24 16.99 3.80
CA LEU A 222 13.47 16.12 4.95
C LEU A 222 12.37 16.36 6.00
N PHE A 223 11.76 15.28 6.48
CA PHE A 223 10.66 15.32 7.46
C PHE A 223 10.94 14.39 8.64
N ASP A 224 10.48 14.76 9.83
CA ASP A 224 10.40 13.89 11.01
C ASP A 224 8.94 13.39 11.16
N LEU A 225 8.67 12.16 10.74
CA LEU A 225 7.31 11.60 10.67
C LEU A 225 6.70 11.28 12.04
N GLU A 226 7.48 11.24 13.12
CA GLU A 226 6.95 11.09 14.48
C GLU A 226 6.32 12.40 14.97
N GLN A 227 6.91 13.55 14.59
CA GLN A 227 6.44 14.87 15.03
C GLN A 227 5.55 15.55 13.98
N ASP A 228 5.74 15.23 12.71
CA ASP A 228 5.10 15.89 11.58
C ASP A 228 4.68 14.85 10.52
N LEU A 229 3.66 14.07 10.87
CA LEU A 229 3.08 13.07 9.98
C LEU A 229 2.48 13.68 8.69
N GLY A 230 2.14 14.97 8.74
CA GLY A 230 1.62 15.73 7.61
C GLY A 230 2.69 16.29 6.69
N GLU A 231 3.99 16.04 6.95
CA GLU A 231 5.11 16.51 6.13
C GLU A 231 4.99 18.01 5.80
N THR A 232 4.69 18.80 6.83
CA THR A 232 4.41 20.24 6.75
C THR A 232 5.66 21.10 6.93
N GLN A 233 6.70 20.60 7.60
CA GLN A 233 7.95 21.31 7.87
C GLN A 233 9.15 20.62 7.23
N ASN A 234 9.75 21.23 6.21
CA ASN A 234 10.99 20.74 5.62
C ASN A 234 12.21 21.10 6.49
N LEU A 235 12.86 20.08 7.05
CA LEU A 235 14.02 20.18 7.94
C LEU A 235 15.37 20.11 7.21
N ALA A 236 15.40 20.09 5.87
CA ALA A 236 16.65 19.88 5.13
C ALA A 236 17.73 20.94 5.43
N ASN A 237 17.31 22.19 5.63
CA ASN A 237 18.22 23.30 6.00
C ASN A 237 18.60 23.28 7.49
N ASP A 238 17.71 22.78 8.35
CA ASP A 238 17.93 22.70 9.79
C ASP A 238 18.79 21.49 10.17
N ARG A 239 18.81 20.45 9.32
CA ARG A 239 19.57 19.20 9.52
C ARG A 239 20.33 18.80 8.24
N PRO A 240 21.27 19.65 7.76
CA PRO A 240 21.92 19.46 6.47
C PRO A 240 22.77 18.19 6.41
N GLU A 241 23.45 17.81 7.50
CA GLU A 241 24.26 16.59 7.57
C GLU A 241 23.39 15.32 7.40
N LEU A 242 22.24 15.28 8.08
CA LEU A 242 21.29 14.17 7.95
C LEU A 242 20.67 14.12 6.56
N ALA A 243 20.31 15.27 6.00
CA ALA A 243 19.78 15.34 4.64
C ALA A 243 20.81 14.81 3.62
N GLN A 244 22.07 15.22 3.74
CA GLN A 244 23.15 14.74 2.88
C GLN A 244 23.41 13.24 3.05
N GLN A 245 23.37 12.73 4.29
CA GLN A 245 23.50 11.29 4.57
C GLN A 245 22.39 10.49 3.88
N LEU A 246 21.13 10.86 4.09
CA LEU A 246 19.99 10.13 3.53
C LEU A 246 19.91 10.25 2.00
N LYS A 247 20.28 11.40 1.44
CA LYS A 247 20.43 11.57 -0.02
C LYS A 247 21.48 10.62 -0.58
N GLY A 248 22.66 10.54 0.05
CA GLY A 248 23.72 9.61 -0.37
C GLY A 248 23.28 8.14 -0.31
N ARG A 249 22.43 7.77 0.66
CA ARG A 249 21.82 6.44 0.71
C ARG A 249 20.87 6.17 -0.46
N ILE A 250 20.03 7.14 -0.84
CA ILE A 250 19.18 7.04 -2.03
C ILE A 250 20.04 6.84 -3.28
N GLU A 251 21.05 7.69 -3.49
CA GLU A 251 21.92 7.64 -4.68
C GLU A 251 22.66 6.31 -4.79
N LYS A 252 23.16 5.78 -3.66
CA LYS A 252 23.76 4.45 -3.60
C LYS A 252 22.75 3.37 -3.97
N TRP A 253 21.56 3.39 -3.35
CA TRP A 253 20.53 2.39 -3.62
C TRP A 253 20.11 2.39 -5.09
N LEU A 254 19.88 3.56 -5.69
CA LEU A 254 19.53 3.70 -7.11
C LEU A 254 20.61 3.11 -8.03
N LYS A 255 21.90 3.27 -7.68
CA LYS A 255 23.01 2.68 -8.43
C LYS A 255 23.04 1.16 -8.26
N ASP A 256 22.91 0.67 -7.03
CA ASP A 256 22.97 -0.77 -6.72
C ASP A 256 21.81 -1.54 -7.38
N THR A 257 20.66 -0.90 -7.58
CA THR A 257 19.48 -1.50 -8.24
C THR A 257 19.36 -1.15 -9.72
N GLU A 258 20.35 -0.48 -10.32
CA GLU A 258 20.33 -0.04 -11.72
C GLU A 258 19.05 0.73 -12.11
N ALA A 259 18.57 1.58 -11.20
CA ALA A 259 17.29 2.26 -11.35
C ALA A 259 17.31 3.28 -12.52
N GLY A 260 16.28 3.23 -13.37
CA GLY A 260 16.13 4.14 -14.49
C GLY A 260 15.83 5.57 -14.04
N LEU A 261 16.62 6.55 -14.50
CA LEU A 261 16.44 7.96 -14.17
C LEU A 261 15.76 8.74 -15.29
N PRO A 262 14.97 9.79 -14.98
CA PRO A 262 14.44 10.66 -16.01
C PRO A 262 15.58 11.43 -16.69
N THR A 263 15.51 11.58 -18.01
CA THR A 263 16.43 12.43 -18.75
C THR A 263 15.90 13.87 -18.79
N PRO A 264 16.76 14.88 -18.63
CA PRO A 264 16.37 16.26 -18.88
C PRO A 264 15.79 16.39 -20.29
N ARG A 265 14.68 17.10 -20.44
CA ARG A 265 14.14 17.42 -21.76
C ARG A 265 15.24 18.16 -22.52
N GLN A 266 15.74 17.57 -23.61
CA GLN A 266 16.62 18.28 -24.54
C GLN A 266 15.86 19.51 -25.03
N GLN A 267 16.46 20.69 -24.89
CA GLN A 267 15.91 21.88 -25.54
C GLN A 267 15.97 21.60 -27.04
N ILE A 268 14.82 21.34 -27.65
CA ILE A 268 14.70 21.41 -29.10
C ILE A 268 14.85 22.89 -29.42
N SER A 269 16.04 23.29 -29.86
CA SER A 269 16.27 24.60 -30.43
C SER A 269 15.34 24.74 -31.64
N ASN A 270 14.37 25.67 -31.54
CA ASN A 270 13.57 26.11 -32.69
C ASN A 270 14.45 26.84 -33.71
#